data_AF-A0A2M7NNY6-F1
#
_entry.id   AF-A0A2M7NNY6-F1
#
_cell.length_a   1.000
_cell.length_b   1.000
_cell.length_c   1.000
_cell.angle_alpha   90.00
_cell.angle_beta   90.00
_cell.angle_gamma   90.00
#
_symmetry.space_group_name_H-M   'P 1'
#
loop_
_entity.id
_entity.type
_entity.pdbx_description
1 polymer ?
#
loop_
_entity_poly.entity_id
_entity_poly.type
_entity_poly.pdbx_seq_one_letter_code
_entity_poly.pdbx_strand_id
1 'polypeptide(L)'
;MKNSLKTFFAITVSLFLLTACNSDLDNITQAEDDSDISLFIPAGFDFSTHQKVTINIVENAAYAKYDVYAYSDNTDETLNDSEILERLIFSGVPKNGVLKQTINVPTYYNKVYIRRIEGVNLSTTIKDIVNQQVNFNSSEAKSAVKSTSNKNLASTDTDGDGIFDDDDAYPNDPKIAFEYFTPSKDGRGTLAFEDLWPSTVDYDFNDLALRYKVKMFLNADNLAVGFDFEFKVISNRAGSYIGFGFEMEGIAPSQIESVTNPRLTFDIIKLNPNRTEAGQKNAVIIVTDAIRFTKVGNEFISKTISVKFLNPISTANLGVAPFNPFIFTNKYSNTQTFEKVRDREVHLPNRKPTSLGIVSNGFDDPDGTYISKNGYPWGLSIIEGQSIVTGTRPNPYFRIPKDTVNITRGYKFFKTWAESGGSKFKNWYSNGRGYRNESLLQELQD
;
A
#
# COMPACT_ATOMS: atom_id res chain seq x y z
N MET A 1 -8.26 17.30 -70.83
CA MET A 1 -8.75 18.68 -70.79
C MET A 1 -10.11 18.69 -70.09
N LYS A 2 -10.25 19.49 -69.02
CA LYS A 2 -11.43 20.32 -68.63
C LYS A 2 -12.80 19.93 -69.25
N ASN A 3 -13.92 19.79 -68.54
CA ASN A 3 -14.43 20.66 -67.47
C ASN A 3 -15.71 20.11 -66.80
N SER A 4 -15.76 20.20 -65.46
CA SER A 4 -16.81 20.77 -64.59
C SER A 4 -18.33 20.49 -64.80
N LEU A 5 -18.88 19.80 -63.79
CA LEU A 5 -19.84 20.30 -62.77
C LEU A 5 -21.28 20.66 -63.18
N LYS A 6 -22.24 19.86 -62.68
CA LYS A 6 -23.23 20.18 -61.62
C LYS A 6 -24.44 19.25 -61.77
N THR A 7 -24.94 18.65 -60.69
CA THR A 7 -26.35 18.72 -60.22
C THR A 7 -26.49 17.97 -58.88
N PHE A 8 -27.31 18.54 -58.01
CA PHE A 8 -27.56 18.25 -56.60
C PHE A 8 -28.27 16.89 -56.35
N PHE A 9 -27.99 16.34 -55.17
CA PHE A 9 -28.43 15.04 -54.65
C PHE A 9 -29.58 15.25 -53.65
N ALA A 10 -30.66 14.45 -53.76
CA ALA A 10 -31.61 14.24 -52.69
C ALA A 10 -32.10 12.79 -52.77
N ILE A 11 -31.58 11.92 -51.91
CA ILE A 11 -32.08 10.56 -51.73
C ILE A 11 -32.39 10.36 -50.24
N THR A 12 -33.66 10.11 -50.00
CA THR A 12 -34.31 9.63 -48.78
C THR A 12 -33.62 8.38 -48.23
N VAL A 13 -33.26 8.38 -46.93
CA VAL A 13 -32.76 7.20 -46.23
C VAL A 13 -33.78 6.78 -45.17
N SER A 14 -34.29 5.56 -45.34
CA SER A 14 -35.16 4.84 -44.40
C SER A 14 -34.50 4.61 -43.06
N LEU A 15 -35.27 4.82 -42.01
CA LEU A 15 -34.95 4.54 -40.62
C LEU A 15 -35.06 3.03 -40.35
N PHE A 16 -33.93 2.36 -40.09
CA PHE A 16 -33.90 1.05 -39.47
C PHE A 16 -33.47 1.21 -38.00
N LEU A 17 -34.41 0.89 -37.11
CA LEU A 17 -34.17 0.66 -35.69
C LEU A 17 -33.33 -0.63 -35.52
N LEU A 18 -32.30 -0.55 -34.68
CA LEU A 18 -31.90 -1.51 -33.64
C LEU A 18 -30.51 -1.12 -33.13
N THR A 19 -30.40 -0.73 -31.86
CA THR A 19 -29.47 -1.32 -30.89
C THR A 19 -29.74 -0.76 -29.49
N ALA A 20 -29.77 -1.70 -28.53
CA ALA A 20 -29.91 -1.46 -27.12
C ALA A 20 -28.69 -0.70 -26.57
N CYS A 21 -28.94 0.33 -25.78
CA CYS A 21 -27.96 0.93 -24.89
C CYS A 21 -28.62 1.05 -23.51
N ASN A 22 -28.09 0.30 -22.55
CA ASN A 22 -28.43 0.45 -21.13
C ASN A 22 -27.80 1.77 -20.67
N SER A 23 -28.62 2.78 -20.38
CA SER A 23 -28.15 4.06 -19.85
C SER A 23 -28.77 4.31 -18.47
N ASP A 24 -28.37 3.52 -17.48
CA ASP A 24 -28.58 3.85 -16.06
C ASP A 24 -27.42 4.70 -15.54
N LEU A 25 -27.15 5.84 -16.18
CA LEU A 25 -26.23 6.87 -15.68
C LEU A 25 -26.76 8.30 -15.82
N ASP A 26 -28.02 8.48 -16.23
CA ASP A 26 -28.64 9.80 -16.34
C ASP A 26 -29.68 10.00 -15.22
N ASN A 27 -29.18 10.18 -14.00
CA ASN A 27 -29.75 11.06 -12.97
C ASN A 27 -28.88 11.03 -11.70
N ILE A 28 -27.73 11.69 -11.76
CA ILE A 28 -27.09 12.22 -10.54
C ILE A 28 -27.34 13.72 -10.57
N THR A 29 -28.47 14.13 -10.03
CA THR A 29 -28.70 15.53 -9.65
C THR A 29 -27.57 15.96 -8.73
N GLN A 30 -26.78 16.95 -9.19
CA GLN A 30 -25.92 17.74 -8.31
C GLN A 30 -26.82 18.46 -7.31
N ALA A 31 -26.82 17.99 -6.07
CA ALA A 31 -27.11 18.83 -4.94
C ALA A 31 -25.75 19.26 -4.38
N GLU A 32 -25.33 20.48 -4.71
CA GLU A 32 -24.44 21.24 -3.83
C GLU A 32 -25.27 21.59 -2.59
N ASP A 33 -25.24 20.71 -1.59
CA ASP A 33 -25.73 21.04 -0.26
C ASP A 33 -24.51 21.16 0.66
N ASP A 34 -24.25 22.41 1.04
CA ASP A 34 -23.21 22.88 1.94
C ASP A 34 -23.64 22.66 3.41
N SER A 35 -24.32 21.54 3.67
CA SER A 35 -24.88 21.21 4.97
C SER A 35 -24.09 20.07 5.64
N ASP A 36 -23.25 20.49 6.58
CA ASP A 36 -22.70 19.72 7.70
C ASP A 36 -22.02 18.38 7.36
N ILE A 37 -20.74 18.52 7.00
CA ILE A 37 -19.79 17.49 6.54
C ILE A 37 -19.43 16.56 7.70
N SER A 38 -20.38 15.73 8.13
CA SER A 38 -20.15 14.61 9.05
C SER A 38 -20.29 13.29 8.30
N LEU A 39 -19.54 12.29 8.76
CA LEU A 39 -19.60 10.91 8.33
C LEU A 39 -20.17 10.06 9.46
N PHE A 40 -21.15 9.23 9.13
CA PHE A 40 -21.68 8.25 10.08
C PHE A 40 -20.88 6.95 9.97
N ILE A 41 -19.84 6.83 10.78
CA ILE A 41 -18.90 5.71 10.71
C ILE A 41 -19.37 4.53 11.56
N PRO A 42 -19.46 3.31 10.99
CA PRO A 42 -19.73 2.11 11.77
C PRO A 42 -18.68 1.89 12.87
N ALA A 43 -19.12 1.44 14.04
CA ALA A 43 -18.23 1.17 15.16
C ALA A 43 -17.11 0.19 14.77
N GLY A 44 -15.86 0.57 15.08
CA GLY A 44 -14.68 -0.24 14.80
C GLY A 44 -14.18 -0.21 13.35
N PHE A 45 -14.81 0.55 12.45
CA PHE A 45 -14.27 0.76 11.11
C PHE A 45 -12.95 1.56 11.18
N ASP A 46 -11.90 1.06 10.53
CA ASP A 46 -10.54 1.58 10.61
C ASP A 46 -10.07 2.30 9.33
N PHE A 47 -10.98 2.53 8.39
CA PHE A 47 -10.69 3.14 7.09
C PHE A 47 -9.63 2.39 6.27
N SER A 48 -9.35 1.13 6.58
CA SER A 48 -8.38 0.35 5.81
C SER A 48 -8.92 0.08 4.41
N THR A 49 -8.12 0.38 3.38
CA THR A 49 -8.42 -0.04 2.00
C THR A 49 -7.85 -1.42 1.69
N HIS A 50 -7.18 -2.05 2.65
CA HIS A 50 -6.50 -3.33 2.53
C HIS A 50 -6.93 -4.34 3.59
N GLN A 51 -6.64 -5.61 3.33
CA GLN A 51 -6.91 -6.73 4.21
C GLN A 51 -5.66 -7.59 4.34
N LYS A 52 -5.44 -8.10 5.56
CA LYS A 52 -4.43 -9.12 5.82
C LYS A 52 -4.97 -10.46 5.33
N VAL A 53 -4.14 -11.23 4.62
CA VAL A 53 -4.51 -12.55 4.12
C VAL A 53 -3.40 -13.53 4.43
N THR A 54 -3.73 -14.67 5.04
CA THR A 54 -2.76 -15.76 5.22
C THR A 54 -2.82 -16.70 4.02
N ILE A 55 -1.72 -16.81 3.30
CA ILE A 55 -1.49 -17.80 2.25
C ILE A 55 -0.88 -19.03 2.88
N ASN A 56 -1.50 -20.19 2.65
CA ASN A 56 -1.06 -21.49 3.14
C ASN A 56 -1.00 -22.46 1.95
N ILE A 57 0.22 -22.81 1.56
CA ILE A 57 0.51 -23.73 0.46
C ILE A 57 1.09 -25.02 1.04
N VAL A 58 0.51 -26.15 0.67
CA VAL A 58 0.99 -27.49 1.00
C VAL A 58 1.55 -28.15 -0.26
N GLU A 59 2.81 -28.55 -0.21
CA GLU A 59 3.53 -29.21 -1.29
C GLU A 59 3.86 -30.66 -0.95
N ASN A 60 3.51 -31.56 -1.86
CA ASN A 60 3.73 -33.00 -1.74
C ASN A 60 4.96 -33.49 -2.52
N ALA A 61 5.45 -32.72 -3.49
CA ALA A 61 6.69 -33.00 -4.20
C ALA A 61 7.92 -32.70 -3.33
N ALA A 62 9.07 -33.25 -3.71
CA ALA A 62 10.32 -33.01 -3.00
C ALA A 62 10.76 -31.52 -3.07
N TYR A 63 10.46 -30.85 -4.19
CA TYR A 63 10.84 -29.46 -4.41
C TYR A 63 9.90 -28.81 -5.43
N ALA A 64 9.40 -27.62 -5.10
CA ALA A 64 8.72 -26.74 -6.04
C ALA A 64 8.80 -25.29 -5.54
N LYS A 65 9.03 -24.34 -6.45
CA LYS A 65 8.95 -22.91 -6.17
C LYS A 65 7.53 -22.40 -6.42
N TYR A 66 7.12 -21.45 -5.60
CA TYR A 66 5.85 -20.76 -5.72
C TYR A 66 6.05 -19.26 -5.88
N ASP A 67 5.29 -18.68 -6.79
CA ASP A 67 5.12 -17.24 -6.90
C ASP A 67 3.62 -16.91 -6.71
N VAL A 68 3.34 -15.94 -5.84
CA VAL A 68 1.97 -15.53 -5.50
C VAL A 68 1.74 -14.09 -5.90
N TYR A 69 0.66 -13.85 -6.63
CA TYR A 69 0.30 -12.57 -7.22
C TYR A 69 -1.08 -12.12 -6.75
N ALA A 70 -1.27 -10.81 -6.59
CA ALA A 70 -2.57 -10.22 -6.26
C ALA A 70 -3.52 -10.29 -7.47
N TYR A 71 -4.80 -10.66 -7.27
CA TYR A 71 -5.76 -10.83 -8.37
C TYR A 71 -7.20 -10.41 -7.98
N SER A 72 -7.97 -9.91 -8.96
CA SER A 72 -9.43 -9.73 -8.85
C SER A 72 -10.11 -9.98 -10.19
N ASP A 73 -11.37 -10.40 -10.13
CA ASP A 73 -12.24 -10.56 -11.30
C ASP A 73 -12.57 -9.25 -12.04
N ASN A 74 -12.46 -8.11 -11.37
CA ASN A 74 -12.81 -6.78 -11.90
C ASN A 74 -11.76 -6.16 -12.83
N THR A 75 -10.78 -6.94 -13.30
CA THR A 75 -10.07 -6.54 -14.51
C THR A 75 -10.97 -6.96 -15.66
N ASP A 76 -11.68 -6.01 -16.27
CA ASP A 76 -12.52 -6.20 -17.48
C ASP A 76 -11.75 -6.77 -18.70
N GLU A 77 -10.50 -7.20 -18.50
CA GLU A 77 -9.61 -7.79 -19.47
C GLU A 77 -9.03 -9.09 -18.87
N THR A 78 -8.96 -10.13 -19.70
CA THR A 78 -8.11 -11.29 -19.41
C THR A 78 -6.68 -10.78 -19.28
N LEU A 79 -6.18 -10.68 -18.04
CA LEU A 79 -4.80 -10.33 -17.76
C LEU A 79 -3.88 -11.24 -18.57
N ASN A 80 -2.97 -10.65 -19.35
CA ASN A 80 -1.92 -11.44 -19.98
C ASN A 80 -0.84 -11.81 -18.94
N ASP A 81 -0.02 -12.80 -19.25
CA ASP A 81 0.99 -13.30 -18.32
C ASP A 81 1.95 -12.18 -17.86
N SER A 82 2.30 -11.22 -18.72
CA SER A 82 3.20 -10.12 -18.38
C SER A 82 2.62 -9.18 -17.32
N GLU A 83 1.33 -8.83 -17.41
CA GLU A 83 0.65 -7.96 -16.44
C GLU A 83 0.50 -8.61 -15.07
N ILE A 84 0.35 -9.93 -15.02
CA ILE A 84 0.32 -10.67 -13.76
C ILE A 84 1.70 -10.61 -13.08
N LEU A 85 2.80 -10.68 -13.85
CA LEU A 85 4.16 -10.70 -13.27
C LEU A 85 4.50 -9.44 -12.47
N GLU A 86 3.98 -8.28 -12.87
CA GLU A 86 4.17 -6.99 -12.18
C GLU A 86 3.46 -6.94 -10.81
N ARG A 87 2.51 -7.85 -10.60
CA ARG A 87 1.72 -7.99 -9.36
C ARG A 87 2.29 -9.03 -8.39
N LEU A 88 3.54 -9.43 -8.56
CA LEU A 88 4.21 -10.38 -7.66
C LEU A 88 4.19 -9.83 -6.23
N ILE A 89 3.65 -10.62 -5.30
CA ILE A 89 3.68 -10.30 -3.88
C ILE A 89 4.87 -11.00 -3.24
N PHE A 90 5.03 -12.30 -3.43
CA PHE A 90 6.20 -13.00 -2.90
C PHE A 90 6.52 -14.25 -3.71
N SER A 91 7.77 -14.69 -3.57
CA SER A 91 8.24 -16.00 -3.99
C SER A 91 8.65 -16.82 -2.78
N GLY A 92 8.63 -18.15 -2.89
CA GLY A 92 9.16 -19.03 -1.85
C GLY A 92 9.15 -20.50 -2.22
N VAL A 93 9.97 -21.27 -1.52
CA VAL A 93 9.98 -22.74 -1.58
C VAL A 93 9.44 -23.29 -0.26
N PRO A 94 8.47 -24.22 -0.27
CA PRO A 94 7.93 -24.81 0.95
C PRO A 94 9.00 -25.50 1.79
N LYS A 95 9.05 -25.16 3.08
CA LYS A 95 9.89 -25.85 4.05
C LYS A 95 9.08 -26.93 4.76
N ASN A 96 9.58 -28.17 4.78
CA ASN A 96 8.86 -29.33 5.31
C ASN A 96 7.45 -29.49 4.69
N GLY A 97 7.34 -29.22 3.38
CA GLY A 97 6.09 -29.31 2.62
C GLY A 97 5.12 -28.16 2.85
N VAL A 98 5.48 -27.10 3.59
CA VAL A 98 4.60 -25.96 3.87
C VAL A 98 5.26 -24.63 3.52
N LEU A 99 4.54 -23.80 2.76
CA LEU A 99 4.87 -22.39 2.55
C LEU A 99 3.73 -21.55 3.10
N LYS A 100 4.02 -20.75 4.13
CA LYS A 100 3.02 -19.92 4.81
C LYS A 100 3.50 -18.48 4.90
N GLN A 101 2.72 -17.55 4.34
CA GLN A 101 3.00 -16.11 4.38
C GLN A 101 1.75 -15.33 4.71
N THR A 102 1.88 -14.26 5.49
CA THR A 102 0.79 -13.28 5.69
C THR A 102 1.04 -12.09 4.80
N ILE A 103 0.13 -11.84 3.87
CA ILE A 103 0.21 -10.76 2.89
C ILE A 103 -0.76 -9.63 3.24
N ASN A 104 -0.50 -8.43 2.70
CA ASN A 104 -1.46 -7.32 2.74
C ASN A 104 -1.88 -6.94 1.32
N VAL A 105 -3.17 -7.01 1.03
CA VAL A 105 -3.72 -6.77 -0.31
C VAL A 105 -4.92 -5.83 -0.26
N PRO A 106 -5.18 -5.04 -1.31
CA PRO A 106 -6.41 -4.25 -1.41
C PRO A 106 -7.68 -5.07 -1.15
N THR A 107 -8.68 -4.47 -0.48
CA THR A 107 -9.96 -5.12 -0.12
C THR A 107 -10.82 -5.51 -1.32
N TYR A 108 -10.56 -4.92 -2.49
CA TYR A 108 -11.20 -5.28 -3.74
C TYR A 108 -10.55 -6.50 -4.43
N TYR A 109 -9.36 -6.93 -4.01
CA TYR A 109 -8.82 -8.23 -4.41
C TYR A 109 -9.48 -9.33 -3.59
N ASN A 110 -10.23 -10.18 -4.29
CA ASN A 110 -10.97 -11.32 -3.75
C ASN A 110 -10.28 -12.65 -4.03
N LYS A 111 -9.15 -12.64 -4.75
CA LYS A 111 -8.47 -13.82 -5.27
C LYS A 111 -6.95 -13.62 -5.26
N VAL A 112 -6.22 -14.72 -5.37
CA VAL A 112 -4.78 -14.73 -5.68
C VAL A 112 -4.51 -15.63 -6.87
N TYR A 113 -3.49 -15.28 -7.65
CA TYR A 113 -2.95 -16.13 -8.69
C TYR A 113 -1.68 -16.81 -8.15
N ILE A 114 -1.62 -18.12 -8.24
CA ILE A 114 -0.50 -18.94 -7.74
C ILE A 114 0.16 -19.60 -8.94
N ARG A 115 1.45 -19.35 -9.11
CA ARG A 115 2.31 -20.04 -10.08
C ARG A 115 3.19 -21.02 -9.33
N ARG A 116 3.11 -22.30 -9.72
CA ARG A 116 3.93 -23.39 -9.19
C ARG A 116 4.93 -23.84 -10.26
N ILE A 117 6.20 -23.94 -9.87
CA ILE A 117 7.33 -24.31 -10.73
C ILE A 117 8.01 -25.53 -10.12
N GLU A 118 7.92 -26.68 -10.79
CA GLU A 118 8.56 -27.94 -10.40
C GLU A 118 9.52 -28.39 -11.51
N GLY A 119 10.80 -28.06 -11.36
CA GLY A 119 11.79 -28.22 -12.43
C GLY A 119 11.39 -27.42 -13.68
N VAL A 120 11.12 -28.13 -14.78
CA VAL A 120 10.66 -27.52 -16.04
C VAL A 120 9.14 -27.41 -16.14
N ASN A 121 8.40 -27.96 -15.18
CA ASN A 121 6.94 -28.00 -15.21
C ASN A 121 6.36 -26.75 -14.55
N LEU A 122 5.52 -26.02 -15.27
CA LEU A 122 4.82 -24.84 -14.79
C LEU A 122 3.32 -25.11 -14.74
N SER A 123 2.69 -24.76 -13.62
CA SER A 123 1.23 -24.81 -13.46
C SER A 123 0.75 -23.55 -12.75
N THR A 124 -0.48 -23.14 -13.06
CA THR A 124 -1.07 -21.92 -12.50
C THR A 124 -2.48 -22.18 -12.00
N THR A 125 -2.83 -21.57 -10.88
CA THR A 125 -4.13 -21.73 -10.23
C THR A 125 -4.58 -20.40 -9.65
N ILE A 126 -5.87 -20.07 -9.80
CA ILE A 126 -6.50 -18.94 -9.13
C ILE A 126 -7.25 -19.48 -7.91
N LYS A 127 -7.07 -18.84 -6.74
CA LYS A 127 -7.75 -19.22 -5.51
C LYS A 127 -8.45 -18.02 -4.88
N ASP A 128 -9.67 -18.26 -4.40
CA ASP A 128 -10.44 -17.26 -3.66
C ASP A 128 -9.81 -16.98 -2.30
N ILE A 129 -9.88 -15.71 -1.89
CA ILE A 129 -9.61 -15.26 -0.52
C ILE A 129 -10.91 -15.42 0.26
N VAL A 130 -10.95 -16.40 1.16
CA VAL A 130 -12.12 -16.69 2.00
C VAL A 130 -11.71 -16.53 3.45
N ASN A 131 -12.46 -15.70 4.19
CA ASN A 131 -12.17 -15.43 5.61
C ASN A 131 -10.70 -15.03 5.86
N GLN A 132 -10.15 -14.15 5.00
CA GLN A 132 -8.75 -13.70 5.08
C GLN A 132 -7.72 -14.84 4.95
N GLN A 133 -8.08 -15.93 4.27
CA GLN A 133 -7.18 -17.06 4.04
C GLN A 133 -7.24 -17.54 2.59
N VAL A 134 -6.11 -18.05 2.13
CA VAL A 134 -6.01 -18.86 0.92
C VAL A 134 -5.33 -20.17 1.30
N ASN A 135 -6.00 -21.28 1.05
CA ASN A 135 -5.44 -22.62 1.24
C ASN A 135 -5.30 -23.29 -0.13
N PHE A 136 -4.11 -23.75 -0.46
CA PHE A 136 -3.81 -24.45 -1.70
C PHE A 136 -2.96 -25.69 -1.42
N ASN A 137 -3.38 -26.84 -1.92
CA ASN A 137 -2.57 -28.05 -1.96
C ASN A 137 -2.07 -28.30 -3.38
N SER A 138 -0.81 -28.72 -3.54
CA SER A 138 -0.22 -28.94 -4.87
C SER A 138 -0.95 -30.01 -5.71
N SER A 139 -1.71 -30.90 -5.08
CA SER A 139 -2.61 -31.84 -5.78
C SER A 139 -3.77 -31.18 -6.53
N GLU A 140 -4.11 -29.93 -6.20
CA GLU A 140 -5.12 -29.13 -6.91
C GLU A 140 -4.56 -28.49 -8.19
N ALA A 141 -3.24 -28.54 -8.41
CA ALA A 141 -2.62 -27.95 -9.59
C ALA A 141 -3.13 -28.59 -10.88
N LYS A 142 -3.52 -27.76 -11.85
CA LYS A 142 -3.88 -28.23 -13.20
C LYS A 142 -2.67 -28.86 -13.91
N SER A 143 -2.94 -29.63 -14.97
CA SER A 143 -1.91 -30.25 -15.81
C SER A 143 -0.81 -29.26 -16.18
N ALA A 144 0.43 -29.58 -15.81
CA ALA A 144 1.56 -28.70 -16.03
C ALA A 144 1.87 -28.54 -17.53
N VAL A 145 2.20 -27.32 -17.92
CA VAL A 145 2.79 -27.02 -19.23
C VAL A 145 4.30 -27.10 -19.07
N LYS A 146 4.99 -27.77 -20.00
CA LYS A 146 6.46 -27.72 -20.05
C LYS A 146 6.87 -26.29 -20.37
N SER A 147 7.65 -25.68 -19.49
CA SER A 147 8.27 -24.39 -19.76
C SER A 147 9.14 -24.49 -21.01
N THR A 148 8.98 -23.56 -21.95
CA THR A 148 9.80 -23.48 -23.18
C THR A 148 11.18 -22.87 -22.94
N SER A 149 11.46 -22.40 -21.72
CA SER A 149 12.82 -22.07 -21.31
C SER A 149 13.62 -23.36 -21.16
N ASN A 150 14.75 -23.46 -21.86
CA ASN A 150 15.76 -24.50 -21.65
C ASN A 150 16.40 -24.33 -20.26
N LYS A 151 15.63 -24.58 -19.18
CA LYS A 151 16.21 -24.78 -17.84
C LYS A 151 17.02 -26.07 -17.92
N ASN A 152 18.34 -25.96 -17.95
CA ASN A 152 19.23 -27.10 -17.79
C ASN A 152 18.88 -27.78 -16.47
N LEU A 153 18.72 -29.11 -16.47
CA LEU A 153 18.41 -29.91 -15.27
C LEU A 153 19.53 -29.92 -14.22
N ALA A 154 20.66 -29.25 -14.46
CA ALA A 154 21.71 -29.06 -13.47
C ALA A 154 21.28 -27.95 -12.51
N SER A 155 20.75 -28.36 -11.36
CA SER A 155 20.30 -27.48 -10.29
C SER A 155 21.51 -27.08 -9.42
N THR A 156 22.26 -26.07 -9.90
CA THR A 156 23.34 -25.46 -9.10
C THR A 156 22.73 -24.71 -7.92
N ASP A 157 23.37 -24.84 -6.76
CA ASP A 157 23.13 -24.07 -5.54
C ASP A 157 24.50 -23.52 -5.15
N THR A 158 24.76 -22.26 -5.51
CA THR A 158 26.09 -21.65 -5.46
C THR A 158 26.50 -21.26 -4.04
N ASP A 159 25.56 -20.87 -3.18
CA ASP A 159 25.84 -20.44 -1.81
C ASP A 159 25.47 -21.46 -0.72
N GLY A 160 24.82 -22.56 -1.10
CA GLY A 160 24.54 -23.70 -0.24
C GLY A 160 23.40 -23.47 0.74
N ASP A 161 22.50 -22.52 0.47
CA ASP A 161 21.35 -22.24 1.33
C ASP A 161 20.18 -23.23 1.13
N GLY A 162 20.28 -24.10 0.12
CA GLY A 162 19.33 -25.13 -0.22
C GLY A 162 18.29 -24.72 -1.27
N ILE A 163 18.40 -23.52 -1.85
CA ILE A 163 17.60 -23.03 -2.96
C ILE A 163 18.47 -23.03 -4.24
N PHE A 164 17.92 -23.50 -5.34
CA PHE A 164 18.67 -23.52 -6.59
C PHE A 164 18.81 -22.12 -7.19
N ASP A 165 19.94 -21.83 -7.85
CA ASP A 165 20.28 -20.51 -8.38
C ASP A 165 19.20 -19.91 -9.30
N ASP A 166 18.50 -20.76 -10.05
CA ASP A 166 17.41 -20.38 -10.96
C ASP A 166 16.11 -19.94 -10.23
N ASP A 167 16.00 -20.31 -8.97
CA ASP A 167 14.84 -20.11 -8.10
C ASP A 167 15.14 -19.16 -6.93
N ASP A 168 16.42 -18.88 -6.68
CA ASP A 168 16.96 -17.94 -5.72
C ASP A 168 17.07 -16.51 -6.29
N ALA A 169 16.58 -15.51 -5.56
CA ALA A 169 16.75 -14.11 -5.92
C ALA A 169 18.17 -13.57 -5.64
N TYR A 170 18.96 -14.26 -4.80
CA TYR A 170 20.27 -13.90 -4.30
C TYR A 170 21.23 -15.11 -4.26
N PRO A 171 21.53 -15.76 -5.42
CA PRO A 171 22.28 -17.03 -5.50
C PRO A 171 23.74 -17.00 -5.01
N ASN A 172 24.19 -15.91 -4.41
CA ASN A 172 25.53 -15.78 -3.85
C ASN A 172 25.50 -15.23 -2.41
N ASP A 173 24.33 -15.13 -1.77
CA ASP A 173 24.15 -14.67 -0.39
C ASP A 173 23.28 -15.68 0.39
N PRO A 174 23.90 -16.59 1.17
CA PRO A 174 23.18 -17.70 1.80
C PRO A 174 22.23 -17.28 2.94
N LYS A 175 22.06 -15.97 3.17
CA LYS A 175 21.13 -15.42 4.15
C LYS A 175 19.80 -15.00 3.54
N ILE A 176 19.72 -14.85 2.22
CA ILE A 176 18.54 -14.35 1.53
C ILE A 176 18.28 -15.26 0.33
N ALA A 177 17.06 -15.77 0.20
CA ALA A 177 16.64 -16.57 -0.94
C ALA A 177 15.51 -15.90 -1.74
N PHE A 178 14.63 -15.16 -1.04
CA PHE A 178 13.38 -14.69 -1.63
C PHE A 178 13.06 -13.24 -1.30
N GLU A 179 12.17 -12.68 -2.12
CA GLU A 179 11.62 -11.34 -1.96
C GLU A 179 10.13 -11.41 -1.65
N TYR A 180 9.69 -10.57 -0.73
CA TYR A 180 8.29 -10.31 -0.44
C TYR A 180 8.05 -8.81 -0.59
N PHE A 181 6.92 -8.41 -1.18
CA PHE A 181 6.57 -7.04 -1.50
C PHE A 181 5.26 -6.62 -0.84
N THR A 182 5.15 -5.34 -0.51
CA THR A 182 3.87 -4.69 -0.19
C THR A 182 3.80 -3.34 -0.90
N PRO A 183 2.78 -3.10 -1.76
CA PRO A 183 1.68 -4.02 -2.11
C PRO A 183 2.09 -5.20 -2.99
N SER A 184 2.98 -4.95 -3.94
CA SER A 184 3.51 -5.89 -4.92
C SER A 184 4.81 -5.32 -5.48
N LYS A 185 5.51 -6.08 -6.30
CA LYS A 185 6.79 -5.70 -6.91
C LYS A 185 6.75 -4.32 -7.56
N ASP A 186 5.72 -4.04 -8.35
CA ASP A 186 5.55 -2.76 -9.04
C ASP A 186 4.43 -1.87 -8.50
N GLY A 187 3.62 -2.37 -7.56
CA GLY A 187 2.59 -1.59 -6.86
C GLY A 187 3.17 -0.61 -5.86
N ARG A 188 2.36 0.37 -5.42
CA ARG A 188 2.70 1.31 -4.35
C ARG A 188 1.52 1.50 -3.41
N GLY A 189 1.79 1.79 -2.14
CA GLY A 189 0.81 2.30 -1.20
C GLY A 189 0.98 3.81 -1.03
N THR A 190 -0.05 4.48 -0.51
CA THR A 190 -0.02 5.88 -0.10
C THR A 190 -0.42 5.97 1.37
N LEU A 191 0.40 6.67 2.16
CA LEU A 191 0.02 7.15 3.49
C LEU A 191 -0.24 8.65 3.38
N ALA A 192 -1.33 9.14 3.94
CA ALA A 192 -1.69 10.56 3.94
C ALA A 192 -2.25 10.95 5.32
N PHE A 193 -1.78 12.06 5.87
CA PHE A 193 -2.06 12.48 7.23
C PHE A 193 -2.43 13.95 7.29
N GLU A 194 -3.24 14.27 8.29
CA GLU A 194 -3.52 15.59 8.86
C GLU A 194 -2.67 15.79 10.13
N ASP A 195 -2.20 17.00 10.44
CA ASP A 195 -1.23 17.26 11.51
C ASP A 195 -1.82 17.83 12.81
N LEU A 196 -3.02 18.40 12.77
CA LEU A 196 -3.61 19.10 13.92
C LEU A 196 -4.42 18.23 14.88
N TRP A 197 -4.30 16.89 14.84
CA TRP A 197 -4.94 16.04 15.87
C TRP A 197 -4.58 16.54 17.28
N PRO A 198 -5.54 16.61 18.22
CA PRO A 198 -6.91 16.11 18.11
C PRO A 198 -7.93 17.13 17.55
N SER A 199 -7.52 18.29 17.04
CA SER A 199 -8.45 19.32 16.55
C SER A 199 -9.00 19.00 15.16
N THR A 200 -10.27 19.32 14.94
CA THR A 200 -10.91 19.25 13.62
C THR A 200 -10.18 20.15 12.61
N VAL A 201 -10.10 19.67 11.36
CA VAL A 201 -9.40 20.29 10.21
C VAL A 201 -10.29 20.24 8.96
N ASP A 202 -9.74 20.56 7.79
CA ASP A 202 -10.45 20.51 6.50
C ASP A 202 -10.43 19.12 5.83
N TYR A 203 -9.58 18.21 6.29
CA TYR A 203 -9.46 16.81 5.82
C TYR A 203 -9.12 16.70 4.33
N ASP A 204 -8.16 17.51 3.89
CA ASP A 204 -7.59 17.48 2.54
C ASP A 204 -6.42 16.48 2.41
N PHE A 205 -5.95 15.91 3.54
CA PHE A 205 -4.89 14.93 3.72
C PHE A 205 -3.57 15.31 3.07
N ASN A 206 -3.25 16.61 3.04
CA ASN A 206 -2.07 17.11 2.35
C ASN A 206 -0.93 17.59 3.28
N ASP A 207 -1.14 17.56 4.60
CA ASP A 207 -0.14 17.98 5.59
C ASP A 207 1.14 17.15 5.49
N LEU A 208 0.98 15.82 5.44
CA LEU A 208 2.02 14.91 4.97
C LEU A 208 1.39 13.76 4.20
N ALA A 209 1.81 13.57 2.95
CA ALA A 209 1.52 12.37 2.19
C ALA A 209 2.78 11.79 1.55
N LEU A 210 2.90 10.46 1.60
CA LEU A 210 4.00 9.72 0.98
C LEU A 210 3.47 8.50 0.24
N ARG A 211 4.12 8.21 -0.89
CA ARG A 211 3.98 6.96 -1.62
C ARG A 211 5.07 6.00 -1.15
N TYR A 212 4.75 4.74 -0.90
CA TYR A 212 5.72 3.76 -0.39
C TYR A 212 5.65 2.41 -1.11
N LYS A 213 6.73 1.66 -0.98
CA LYS A 213 6.84 0.21 -1.25
C LYS A 213 7.70 -0.40 -0.16
N VAL A 214 7.33 -1.58 0.30
CA VAL A 214 8.21 -2.39 1.16
C VAL A 214 8.69 -3.59 0.37
N LYS A 215 10.01 -3.80 0.36
CA LYS A 215 10.66 -5.01 -0.12
C LYS A 215 11.30 -5.70 1.08
N MET A 216 10.76 -6.84 1.48
CA MET A 216 11.26 -7.68 2.56
C MET A 216 12.12 -8.80 1.99
N PHE A 217 13.25 -9.07 2.64
CA PHE A 217 14.19 -10.12 2.29
C PHE A 217 13.91 -11.34 3.17
N LEU A 218 13.72 -12.51 2.55
CA LEU A 218 13.44 -13.77 3.24
C LEU A 218 14.59 -14.74 3.03
N ASN A 219 14.93 -15.54 4.04
CA ASN A 219 15.87 -16.66 3.89
C ASN A 219 15.22 -17.90 3.26
N ALA A 220 15.99 -18.98 3.04
CA ALA A 220 15.50 -20.26 2.52
C ALA A 220 14.38 -20.93 3.36
N ASP A 221 14.24 -20.57 4.65
CA ASP A 221 13.13 -21.01 5.50
C ASP A 221 11.88 -20.10 5.40
N ASN A 222 11.91 -19.12 4.50
CA ASN A 222 10.88 -18.11 4.28
C ASN A 222 10.64 -17.17 5.48
N LEU A 223 11.66 -16.99 6.33
CA LEU A 223 11.66 -16.06 7.46
C LEU A 223 12.32 -14.73 7.04
N ALA A 224 11.75 -13.62 7.50
CA ALA A 224 12.25 -12.29 7.18
C ALA A 224 13.59 -12.02 7.89
N VAL A 225 14.60 -11.60 7.14
CA VAL A 225 15.91 -11.19 7.68
C VAL A 225 16.09 -9.68 7.72
N GLY A 226 15.23 -8.95 7.03
CA GLY A 226 15.20 -7.49 7.00
C GLY A 226 14.25 -6.98 5.92
N PHE A 227 14.15 -5.67 5.78
CA PHE A 227 13.38 -5.05 4.70
C PHE A 227 13.90 -3.66 4.34
N ASP A 228 13.59 -3.26 3.12
CA ASP A 228 13.70 -1.90 2.61
C ASP A 228 12.32 -1.25 2.59
N PHE A 229 12.18 -0.10 3.25
CA PHE A 229 11.03 0.79 3.14
C PHE A 229 11.41 1.94 2.19
N GLU A 230 10.99 1.79 0.93
CA GLU A 230 11.15 2.81 -0.10
C GLU A 230 9.97 3.77 -0.01
N PHE A 231 10.22 5.08 0.03
CA PHE A 231 9.15 6.05 -0.01
C PHE A 231 9.52 7.30 -0.81
N LYS A 232 8.47 7.97 -1.27
CA LYS A 232 8.51 9.29 -1.87
C LYS A 232 7.49 10.20 -1.21
N VAL A 233 7.90 11.35 -0.67
CA VAL A 233 6.98 12.40 -0.20
C VAL A 233 6.28 13.02 -1.41
N ILE A 234 4.95 13.03 -1.39
CA ILE A 234 4.09 13.57 -2.46
C ILE A 234 3.25 14.78 -2.01
N SER A 235 3.19 15.05 -0.70
CA SER A 235 2.69 16.31 -0.12
C SER A 235 3.32 16.55 1.25
N ASN A 236 3.58 17.82 1.60
CA ASN A 236 4.18 18.24 2.87
C ASN A 236 3.76 19.68 3.23
N ARG A 237 2.46 19.96 3.16
CA ARG A 237 1.89 21.32 3.19
C ARG A 237 1.57 21.85 4.58
N ALA A 238 1.85 21.05 5.61
CA ALA A 238 1.73 21.44 7.00
C ALA A 238 2.40 22.78 7.31
N GLY A 239 1.74 23.57 8.15
CA GLY A 239 2.27 24.85 8.62
C GLY A 239 3.54 24.69 9.47
N SER A 240 3.65 23.57 10.18
CA SER A 240 4.74 23.22 11.10
C SER A 240 5.69 22.17 10.51
N TYR A 241 6.83 21.93 11.18
CA TYR A 241 7.67 20.79 10.84
C TYR A 241 7.10 19.51 11.46
N ILE A 242 6.96 18.48 10.63
CA ILE A 242 6.41 17.17 10.97
C ILE A 242 7.52 16.12 10.94
N GLY A 243 7.58 15.25 11.94
CA GLY A 243 8.33 14.00 11.87
C GLY A 243 7.47 12.84 11.37
N PHE A 244 8.11 11.83 10.79
CA PHE A 244 7.46 10.60 10.32
C PHE A 244 8.20 9.38 10.85
N GLY A 245 7.45 8.38 11.28
CA GLY A 245 7.98 7.11 11.74
C GLY A 245 6.98 5.97 11.62
N PHE A 246 7.43 4.78 11.95
CA PHE A 246 6.57 3.61 12.07
C PHE A 246 7.03 2.72 13.21
N GLU A 247 6.07 2.04 13.83
CA GLU A 247 6.28 1.05 14.88
C GLU A 247 6.02 -0.36 14.35
N MET A 248 6.94 -1.29 14.64
CA MET A 248 6.76 -2.73 14.42
C MET A 248 6.23 -3.38 15.70
N GLU A 249 4.91 -3.42 15.85
CA GLU A 249 4.23 -3.93 17.05
C GLU A 249 4.64 -5.38 17.35
N GLY A 250 5.03 -5.66 18.60
CA GLY A 250 5.45 -6.99 19.04
C GLY A 250 6.91 -7.34 18.74
N ILE A 251 7.63 -6.49 18.02
CA ILE A 251 9.08 -6.63 17.80
C ILE A 251 9.82 -5.74 18.78
N ALA A 252 10.68 -6.30 19.63
CA ALA A 252 11.47 -5.52 20.57
C ALA A 252 12.62 -4.77 19.83
N PRO A 253 13.04 -3.58 20.30
CA PRO A 253 14.19 -2.87 19.73
C PRO A 253 15.45 -3.73 19.62
N SER A 254 15.69 -4.64 20.58
CA SER A 254 16.84 -5.55 20.58
C SER A 254 16.82 -6.63 19.50
N GLN A 255 15.68 -6.84 18.84
CA GLN A 255 15.58 -7.75 17.69
C GLN A 255 16.05 -7.09 16.38
N ILE A 256 16.27 -5.78 16.39
CA ILE A 256 16.81 -5.04 15.25
C ILE A 256 18.34 -5.03 15.36
N GLU A 257 19.01 -5.48 14.30
CA GLU A 257 20.48 -5.42 14.20
C GLU A 257 20.92 -3.99 13.86
N SER A 258 20.31 -3.39 12.84
CA SER A 258 20.66 -2.03 12.40
C SER A 258 19.55 -1.39 11.56
N VAL A 259 19.49 -0.06 11.61
CA VAL A 259 18.69 0.78 10.70
C VAL A 259 19.57 1.82 10.01
N THR A 260 19.51 1.86 8.68
CA THR A 260 20.29 2.77 7.84
C THR A 260 19.41 3.76 7.10
N ASN A 261 19.97 4.96 6.85
CA ASN A 261 19.37 6.06 6.09
C ASN A 261 18.24 6.93 6.69
N PRO A 262 17.81 6.83 7.98
CA PRO A 262 17.06 7.92 8.61
C PRO A 262 17.75 9.28 8.46
N ARG A 263 16.96 10.35 8.35
CA ARG A 263 17.46 11.74 8.36
C ARG A 263 16.83 12.51 9.52
N LEU A 264 17.58 12.62 10.60
CA LEU A 264 17.22 13.38 11.79
C LEU A 264 18.07 14.66 11.82
N THR A 265 17.44 15.82 12.00
CA THR A 265 18.06 17.14 11.87
C THR A 265 17.78 18.08 13.04
N PHE A 266 16.76 17.79 13.84
CA PHE A 266 16.39 18.62 14.99
C PHE A 266 17.01 18.14 16.30
N ASP A 267 17.62 16.96 16.30
CA ASP A 267 18.28 16.36 17.48
C ASP A 267 17.32 16.18 18.67
N ILE A 268 16.06 15.90 18.36
CA ILE A 268 14.97 15.71 19.35
C ILE A 268 14.65 14.23 19.60
N ILE A 269 15.28 13.33 18.84
CA ILE A 269 15.04 11.89 18.89
C ILE A 269 16.26 11.20 19.46
N LYS A 270 16.08 10.51 20.58
CA LYS A 270 17.14 9.70 21.19
C LYS A 270 17.15 8.31 20.55
N LEU A 271 18.29 7.89 20.02
CA LEU A 271 18.45 6.59 19.38
C LEU A 271 19.23 5.59 20.24
N ASN A 272 18.88 4.31 20.12
CA ASN A 272 19.71 3.19 20.56
C ASN A 272 20.90 2.99 19.59
N PRO A 273 21.94 2.19 19.94
CA PRO A 273 23.07 1.91 19.04
C PRO A 273 22.68 1.31 17.68
N ASN A 274 21.62 0.49 17.64
CA ASN A 274 21.07 -0.08 16.40
C ASN A 274 20.16 0.88 15.60
N ARG A 275 20.04 2.13 16.07
CA ARG A 275 19.29 3.23 15.47
C ARG A 275 17.76 3.12 15.52
N THR A 276 17.22 2.23 16.35
CA THR A 276 15.83 2.31 16.81
C THR A 276 15.65 3.46 17.80
N GLU A 277 14.44 4.01 17.92
CA GLU A 277 14.15 5.01 18.95
C GLU A 277 14.25 4.41 20.36
N ALA A 278 14.98 5.09 21.23
CA ALA A 278 15.20 4.65 22.61
C ALA A 278 13.97 4.88 23.49
N GLY A 279 13.78 4.05 24.52
CA GLY A 279 12.65 4.19 25.45
C GLY A 279 11.33 3.61 24.95
N GLN A 280 11.35 2.86 23.85
CA GLN A 280 10.18 2.24 23.25
C GLN A 280 10.06 0.77 23.67
N LYS A 281 8.83 0.29 23.90
CA LYS A 281 8.56 -1.15 24.13
C LYS A 281 8.77 -1.97 22.87
N ASN A 282 8.27 -1.47 21.74
CA ASN A 282 8.43 -2.07 20.43
C ASN A 282 9.51 -1.30 19.63
N ALA A 283 10.01 -1.89 18.55
CA ALA A 283 10.95 -1.26 17.65
C ALA A 283 10.23 -0.14 16.87
N VAL A 284 10.59 1.09 17.18
CA VAL A 284 10.12 2.30 16.47
C VAL A 284 11.26 2.87 15.65
N ILE A 285 10.98 3.11 14.37
CA ILE A 285 11.92 3.73 13.44
C ILE A 285 11.42 5.13 13.09
N ILE A 286 12.17 6.15 13.51
CA ILE A 286 11.92 7.52 13.07
C ILE A 286 12.66 7.73 11.76
N VAL A 287 11.90 7.88 10.68
CA VAL A 287 12.42 8.08 9.33
C VAL A 287 13.00 9.48 9.20
N THR A 288 12.31 10.46 9.77
CA THR A 288 12.76 11.85 9.88
C THR A 288 12.01 12.59 10.98
N ASP A 289 12.64 13.64 11.52
CA ASP A 289 12.08 14.52 12.55
C ASP A 289 11.68 15.91 12.01
N ALA A 290 11.85 16.16 10.71
CA ALA A 290 11.77 17.52 10.15
C ALA A 290 11.39 17.58 8.66
N ILE A 291 10.16 17.21 8.32
CA ILE A 291 9.55 17.47 7.01
C ILE A 291 8.75 18.77 7.06
N ARG A 292 8.97 19.64 6.07
CA ARG A 292 8.15 20.82 5.75
C ARG A 292 8.45 21.25 4.32
N PHE A 293 7.52 21.94 3.66
CA PHE A 293 7.71 22.59 2.36
C PHE A 293 8.80 23.68 2.42
N THR A 294 10.07 23.26 2.43
CA THR A 294 11.27 24.10 2.41
C THR A 294 12.29 23.46 1.47
N LYS A 295 13.30 24.22 1.03
CA LYS A 295 14.39 23.72 0.17
C LYS A 295 15.10 22.47 0.75
N VAL A 296 15.12 22.31 2.08
CA VAL A 296 15.67 21.15 2.82
C VAL A 296 14.72 19.94 2.79
N GLY A 297 13.41 20.18 2.77
CA GLY A 297 12.38 19.14 2.55
C GLY A 297 12.47 18.51 1.16
N ASN A 298 12.94 19.27 0.16
CA ASN A 298 13.11 18.76 -1.21
C ASN A 298 14.26 17.73 -1.35
N GLU A 299 15.23 17.72 -0.44
CA GLU A 299 16.29 16.68 -0.41
C GLU A 299 15.82 15.38 0.24
N PHE A 300 14.62 15.35 0.83
CA PHE A 300 13.99 14.18 1.44
C PHE A 300 12.75 13.73 0.65
N ILE A 301 12.69 14.05 -0.65
CA ILE A 301 11.57 13.67 -1.50
C ILE A 301 11.52 12.17 -1.73
N SER A 302 12.65 11.45 -1.77
CA SER A 302 12.68 10.00 -1.98
C SER A 302 13.85 9.33 -1.28
N LYS A 303 13.60 8.28 -0.51
CA LYS A 303 14.64 7.49 0.19
C LYS A 303 14.23 6.03 0.40
N THR A 304 15.24 5.21 0.68
CA THR A 304 15.09 3.85 1.18
C THR A 304 15.64 3.76 2.60
N ILE A 305 14.78 3.38 3.55
CA ILE A 305 15.17 3.03 4.92
C ILE A 305 15.35 1.52 4.98
N SER A 306 16.55 1.05 5.29
CA SER A 306 16.82 -0.38 5.40
C SER A 306 16.88 -0.79 6.87
N VAL A 307 16.15 -1.85 7.21
CA VAL A 307 16.11 -2.45 8.55
C VAL A 307 16.61 -3.88 8.45
N LYS A 308 17.60 -4.24 9.27
CA LYS A 308 18.11 -5.61 9.41
C LYS A 308 17.72 -6.19 10.75
N PHE A 309 17.29 -7.45 10.76
CA PHE A 309 16.95 -8.17 11.98
C PHE A 309 18.15 -8.95 12.50
N LEU A 310 18.28 -9.00 13.83
CA LEU A 310 19.35 -9.77 14.49
C LEU A 310 19.18 -11.28 14.28
N ASN A 311 17.92 -11.74 14.27
CA ASN A 311 17.54 -13.11 13.96
C ASN A 311 16.35 -13.08 12.99
N PRO A 312 16.20 -14.07 12.09
CA PRO A 312 15.07 -14.14 11.20
C PRO A 312 13.72 -14.19 11.94
N ILE A 313 12.70 -13.52 11.40
CA ILE A 313 11.36 -13.38 12.01
C ILE A 313 10.30 -13.86 11.03
N SER A 314 9.36 -14.70 11.46
CA SER A 314 8.22 -15.09 10.60
C SER A 314 7.35 -13.87 10.27
N THR A 315 6.82 -13.79 9.06
CA THR A 315 5.93 -12.68 8.63
C THR A 315 4.64 -12.57 9.45
N ALA A 316 4.17 -13.68 10.03
CA ALA A 316 3.04 -13.68 10.96
C ALA A 316 3.35 -12.87 12.24
N ASN A 317 4.55 -13.02 12.80
CA ASN A 317 4.98 -12.30 14.01
C ASN A 317 5.43 -10.87 13.71
N LEU A 318 6.07 -10.64 12.56
CA LEU A 318 6.49 -9.31 12.12
C LEU A 318 5.29 -8.41 11.76
N GLY A 319 4.19 -9.02 11.33
CA GLY A 319 3.07 -8.30 10.74
C GLY A 319 3.35 -7.90 9.30
N VAL A 320 2.51 -7.00 8.78
CA VAL A 320 2.59 -6.56 7.37
C VAL A 320 2.79 -5.06 7.29
N ALA A 321 3.53 -4.62 6.27
CA ALA A 321 3.66 -3.21 5.93
C ALA A 321 2.26 -2.59 5.63
N PRO A 322 2.04 -1.30 5.97
CA PRO A 322 3.03 -0.31 6.44
C PRO A 322 3.29 -0.33 7.96
N PHE A 323 3.00 -1.45 8.66
CA PHE A 323 3.09 -1.58 10.12
C PHE A 323 2.13 -0.60 10.84
N ASN A 324 2.56 0.03 11.93
CA ASN A 324 1.85 1.15 12.58
C ASN A 324 2.56 2.48 12.24
N PRO A 325 2.28 3.11 11.08
CA PRO A 325 2.89 4.38 10.72
C PRO A 325 2.22 5.54 11.47
N PHE A 326 3.00 6.59 11.70
CA PHE A 326 2.52 7.81 12.33
C PHE A 326 3.34 9.02 11.90
N ILE A 327 2.72 10.18 12.03
CA ILE A 327 3.44 11.45 12.02
C ILE A 327 3.50 12.02 13.44
N PHE A 328 4.39 12.98 13.67
CA PHE A 328 4.34 13.76 14.90
C PHE A 328 4.67 15.22 14.65
N THR A 329 3.98 16.10 15.35
CA THR A 329 4.28 17.53 15.30
C THR A 329 5.45 17.87 16.22
N ASN A 330 6.21 18.89 15.87
CA ASN A 330 7.25 19.46 16.72
C ASN A 330 6.81 20.79 17.30
N LYS A 331 7.04 21.01 18.59
CA LYS A 331 6.80 22.30 19.26
C LYS A 331 8.06 22.82 19.93
N TYR A 332 8.04 24.08 20.36
CA TYR A 332 9.07 24.63 21.23
C TYR A 332 8.80 24.24 22.70
N SER A 333 9.80 23.75 23.42
CA SER A 333 9.70 23.31 24.83
C SER A 333 9.39 24.48 25.76
N ASN A 334 9.95 25.65 25.47
CA ASN A 334 9.64 26.92 26.10
C ASN A 334 9.98 28.08 25.13
N THR A 335 9.35 29.23 25.32
CA THR A 335 9.50 30.41 24.44
C THR A 335 10.82 31.16 24.63
N GLN A 336 11.70 30.72 25.54
CA GLN A 336 12.95 31.39 25.89
C GLN A 336 14.18 30.72 25.28
N THR A 337 14.21 29.39 25.24
CA THR A 337 15.33 28.56 24.74
C THR A 337 15.14 28.12 23.29
N PHE A 338 13.90 28.18 22.77
CA PHE A 338 13.54 27.72 21.42
C PHE A 338 13.99 26.28 21.11
N GLU A 339 14.15 25.44 22.14
CA GLU A 339 14.42 24.02 21.98
C GLU A 339 13.20 23.34 21.39
N LYS A 340 13.39 22.51 20.37
CA LYS A 340 12.31 21.73 19.78
C LYS A 340 12.10 20.46 20.59
N VAL A 341 10.86 20.02 20.70
CA VAL A 341 10.48 18.74 21.28
C VAL A 341 9.41 18.08 20.42
N ARG A 342 9.47 16.75 20.36
CA ARG A 342 8.36 15.93 19.85
C ARG A 342 7.12 16.21 20.68
N ASP A 343 6.00 16.48 20.01
CA ASP A 343 4.72 16.71 20.67
C ASP A 343 3.78 15.53 20.40
N ARG A 344 2.66 15.75 19.70
CA ARG A 344 1.63 14.75 19.50
C ARG A 344 1.94 13.85 18.33
N GLU A 345 1.67 12.56 18.52
CA GLU A 345 1.68 11.56 17.44
C GLU A 345 0.28 11.47 16.83
N VAL A 346 0.21 11.39 15.50
CA VAL A 346 -1.01 11.18 14.75
C VAL A 346 -0.88 9.85 14.01
N HIS A 347 -1.75 8.90 14.35
CA HIS A 347 -1.74 7.56 13.78
C HIS A 347 -2.92 7.34 12.82
N LEU A 348 -2.91 6.19 12.15
CA LEU A 348 -4.09 5.70 11.45
C LEU A 348 -5.23 5.38 12.44
N PRO A 349 -6.50 5.37 11.98
CA PRO A 349 -7.66 5.09 12.81
C PRO A 349 -7.54 3.82 13.65
N ASN A 350 -7.97 3.91 14.90
CA ASN A 350 -7.97 2.84 15.91
C ASN A 350 -6.59 2.22 16.22
N ARG A 351 -5.49 2.85 15.79
CA ARG A 351 -4.14 2.44 16.16
C ARG A 351 -3.75 2.99 17.52
N LYS A 352 -2.76 2.34 18.13
CA LYS A 352 -2.20 2.77 19.41
C LYS A 352 -1.03 3.71 19.17
N PRO A 353 -0.86 4.73 20.05
CA PRO A 353 0.36 5.52 20.09
C PRO A 353 1.57 4.64 20.47
N THR A 354 2.76 5.13 20.16
CA THR A 354 4.00 4.50 20.66
C THR A 354 4.13 4.66 22.18
N SER A 355 5.13 4.03 22.80
CA SER A 355 5.38 4.21 24.25
C SER A 355 5.76 5.65 24.63
N LEU A 356 6.25 6.44 23.68
CA LEU A 356 6.57 7.86 23.86
C LEU A 356 5.47 8.80 23.35
N GLY A 357 4.40 8.26 22.77
CA GLY A 357 3.30 9.03 22.25
C GLY A 357 2.48 9.68 23.35
N ILE A 358 2.19 10.96 23.19
CA ILE A 358 1.32 11.71 24.10
C ILE A 358 -0.12 11.48 23.68
N VAL A 359 -0.88 10.76 24.50
CA VAL A 359 -2.34 10.69 24.36
C VAL A 359 -2.94 11.98 24.91
N SER A 360 -3.30 12.87 24.01
CA SER A 360 -4.08 14.06 24.32
C SER A 360 -5.57 13.76 24.11
N ASN A 361 -6.35 13.69 25.19
CA ASN A 361 -7.81 13.62 25.10
C ASN A 361 -8.34 15.02 24.71
N GLY A 362 -8.32 15.33 23.41
CA GLY A 362 -8.87 16.58 22.90
C GLY A 362 -10.40 16.57 22.90
N PHE A 363 -11.01 17.75 22.78
CA PHE A 363 -12.46 17.85 22.65
C PHE A 363 -12.99 17.07 21.44
N ASP A 364 -12.24 16.97 20.35
CA ASP A 364 -12.72 16.42 19.08
C ASP A 364 -12.36 14.94 18.84
N ASP A 365 -11.55 14.34 19.72
CA ASP A 365 -11.27 12.90 19.81
C ASP A 365 -10.96 12.53 21.28
N PRO A 366 -11.98 12.47 22.15
CA PRO A 366 -11.78 12.23 23.58
C PRO A 366 -11.26 10.81 23.88
N ASP A 367 -11.47 9.88 22.96
CA ASP A 367 -11.10 8.47 23.10
C ASP A 367 -9.74 8.14 22.48
N GLY A 368 -9.09 9.10 21.80
CA GLY A 368 -7.80 8.92 21.15
C GLY A 368 -7.82 7.89 20.03
N THR A 369 -8.94 7.80 19.31
CA THR A 369 -9.17 6.83 18.24
C THR A 369 -8.59 7.26 16.89
N TYR A 370 -8.11 8.50 16.79
CA TYR A 370 -7.71 9.14 15.54
C TYR A 370 -8.85 9.18 14.51
N ILE A 371 -10.09 9.20 15.01
CA ILE A 371 -11.33 9.48 14.28
C ILE A 371 -12.02 10.62 14.99
N SER A 372 -12.33 11.69 14.27
CA SER A 372 -12.93 12.89 14.84
C SER A 372 -14.40 12.68 15.18
N LYS A 373 -14.97 13.60 15.97
CA LYS A 373 -16.40 13.64 16.26
C LYS A 373 -17.31 13.71 15.02
N ASN A 374 -16.84 14.31 13.93
CA ASN A 374 -17.56 14.33 12.65
C ASN A 374 -17.22 13.13 11.75
N GLY A 375 -16.51 12.13 12.28
CA GLY A 375 -16.30 10.83 11.64
C GLY A 375 -15.14 10.77 10.63
N TYR A 376 -14.31 11.81 10.52
CA TYR A 376 -13.15 11.78 9.63
C TYR A 376 -11.91 11.24 10.33
N PRO A 377 -11.06 10.46 9.64
CA PRO A 377 -9.79 10.05 10.18
C PRO A 377 -8.75 11.17 10.05
N TRP A 378 -7.72 11.19 10.90
CA TRP A 378 -6.53 12.03 10.66
C TRP A 378 -5.46 11.34 9.82
N GLY A 379 -5.63 10.05 9.50
CA GLY A 379 -4.69 9.30 8.68
C GLY A 379 -5.40 8.32 7.74
N LEU A 380 -4.90 8.21 6.51
CA LEU A 380 -5.36 7.25 5.52
C LEU A 380 -4.21 6.36 5.07
N SER A 381 -4.50 5.06 4.93
CA SER A 381 -3.60 4.07 4.36
C SER A 381 -4.25 3.43 3.15
N ILE A 382 -3.78 3.82 1.97
CA ILE A 382 -4.34 3.38 0.70
C ILE A 382 -3.34 2.44 0.05
N ILE A 383 -3.66 1.16 -0.04
CA ILE A 383 -2.88 0.22 -0.83
C ILE A 383 -3.46 0.15 -2.23
N GLU A 384 -2.61 0.42 -3.22
CA GLU A 384 -3.01 0.51 -4.61
C GLU A 384 -2.36 -0.66 -5.33
N GLY A 385 -3.20 -1.58 -5.81
CA GLY A 385 -2.75 -2.48 -6.86
C GLY A 385 -2.42 -1.65 -8.10
N GLN A 386 -1.43 -2.08 -8.88
CA GLN A 386 -1.17 -1.45 -10.17
C GLN A 386 -2.45 -1.52 -11.01
N SER A 387 -3.10 -0.39 -11.25
CA SER A 387 -4.26 -0.37 -12.13
C SER A 387 -3.76 -0.40 -13.56
N ILE A 388 -4.22 -1.42 -14.27
CA ILE A 388 -4.08 -1.48 -15.71
C ILE A 388 -5.02 -0.42 -16.23
N VAL A 389 -4.44 0.70 -16.66
CA VAL A 389 -5.12 1.60 -17.57
C VAL A 389 -4.34 1.56 -18.86
N THR A 390 -4.67 0.56 -19.68
CA THR A 390 -4.45 0.57 -21.12
C THR A 390 -5.36 1.64 -21.74
N GLY A 391 -5.09 2.93 -21.49
CA GLY A 391 -5.79 4.03 -22.16
C GLY A 391 -5.82 5.39 -21.46
N THR A 392 -5.19 6.41 -22.07
CA THR A 392 -5.32 7.89 -21.89
C THR A 392 -5.36 8.55 -20.50
N ARG A 393 -5.48 7.83 -19.38
CA ARG A 393 -5.39 8.42 -18.02
C ARG A 393 -4.11 7.95 -17.34
N PRO A 394 -3.08 8.81 -17.25
CA PRO A 394 -1.70 8.38 -17.00
C PRO A 394 -1.38 7.99 -15.55
N ASN A 395 -2.36 7.87 -14.64
CA ASN A 395 -2.04 7.55 -13.25
C ASN A 395 -3.16 6.79 -12.51
N PRO A 396 -2.93 5.52 -12.11
CA PRO A 396 -3.80 4.76 -11.21
C PRO A 396 -3.95 5.38 -9.83
N TYR A 397 -2.89 6.04 -9.35
CA TYR A 397 -2.67 6.25 -7.94
C TYR A 397 -3.54 7.36 -7.37
N PHE A 398 -3.71 7.33 -6.04
CA PHE A 398 -4.37 8.33 -5.24
C PHE A 398 -3.65 9.66 -5.42
N ARG A 399 -4.44 10.68 -5.73
CA ARG A 399 -4.00 12.08 -5.84
C ARG A 399 -4.47 12.85 -4.62
N ILE A 400 -3.58 13.63 -4.05
CA ILE A 400 -3.88 14.43 -2.87
C ILE A 400 -4.86 15.55 -3.25
N PRO A 401 -5.94 15.79 -2.49
CA PRO A 401 -6.74 17.00 -2.62
C PRO A 401 -5.90 18.30 -2.54
N LYS A 402 -6.36 19.35 -3.22
CA LYS A 402 -5.76 20.69 -3.09
C LYS A 402 -6.03 21.26 -1.69
N ASP A 403 -5.23 22.23 -1.28
CA ASP A 403 -5.36 22.94 -0.01
C ASP A 403 -6.81 23.34 0.26
N THR A 404 -7.33 23.03 1.46
CA THR A 404 -8.70 23.29 1.93
C THR A 404 -9.81 22.48 1.24
N VAL A 405 -9.48 21.60 0.30
CA VAL A 405 -10.45 20.74 -0.36
C VAL A 405 -10.60 19.45 0.44
N ASN A 406 -11.66 19.37 1.22
CA ASN A 406 -12.06 18.14 1.89
C ASN A 406 -12.12 16.94 0.93
N ILE A 407 -11.63 15.79 1.38
CA ILE A 407 -11.55 14.53 0.62
C ILE A 407 -12.86 14.15 -0.08
N THR A 408 -14.03 14.41 0.53
CA THR A 408 -15.34 14.07 -0.06
C THR A 408 -15.68 14.89 -1.29
N ARG A 409 -15.10 16.09 -1.44
CA ARG A 409 -15.26 16.92 -2.65
C ARG A 409 -14.38 16.41 -3.78
N GLY A 410 -13.16 15.96 -3.45
CA GLY A 410 -12.21 15.38 -4.41
C GLY A 410 -12.60 13.97 -4.88
N TYR A 411 -13.15 13.16 -3.97
CA TYR A 411 -13.51 11.76 -4.20
C TYR A 411 -14.97 11.49 -3.87
N LYS A 412 -15.78 11.38 -4.92
CA LYS A 412 -17.24 11.38 -4.86
C LYS A 412 -17.83 10.18 -4.10
N PHE A 413 -17.09 9.08 -4.00
CA PHE A 413 -17.53 7.86 -3.32
C PHE A 413 -16.90 7.63 -1.94
N PHE A 414 -16.05 8.53 -1.46
CA PHE A 414 -15.40 8.39 -0.14
C PHE A 414 -16.42 8.27 0.98
N LYS A 415 -17.41 9.18 1.02
CA LYS A 415 -18.48 9.17 2.02
C LYS A 415 -19.26 7.85 2.01
N THR A 416 -19.76 7.43 0.85
CA THR A 416 -20.52 6.17 0.72
C THR A 416 -19.70 4.95 1.11
N TRP A 417 -18.40 4.92 0.77
CA TRP A 417 -17.50 3.85 1.20
C TRP A 417 -17.36 3.82 2.72
N ALA A 418 -17.04 4.96 3.35
CA ALA A 418 -16.81 5.06 4.78
C ALA A 418 -18.07 4.71 5.60
N GLU A 419 -19.23 5.28 5.23
CA GLU A 419 -20.51 5.03 5.92
C GLU A 419 -21.01 3.58 5.74
N SER A 420 -20.53 2.89 4.70
CA SER A 420 -20.82 1.47 4.48
C SER A 420 -19.90 0.51 5.24
N GLY A 421 -18.95 1.03 6.04
CA GLY A 421 -17.91 0.24 6.69
C GLY A 421 -16.98 -0.44 5.68
N GLY A 422 -16.75 0.21 4.53
CA GLY A 422 -15.88 -0.29 3.46
C GLY A 422 -16.47 -1.39 2.58
N SER A 423 -17.77 -1.69 2.69
CA SER A 423 -18.43 -2.73 1.88
C SER A 423 -18.77 -2.29 0.45
N LYS A 424 -19.05 -0.99 0.25
CA LYS A 424 -19.33 -0.38 -1.06
C LYS A 424 -18.15 0.46 -1.53
N PHE A 425 -17.95 0.58 -2.85
CA PHE A 425 -16.88 1.39 -3.46
C PHE A 425 -15.49 1.14 -2.84
N LYS A 426 -15.09 -0.14 -2.69
CA LYS A 426 -13.78 -0.54 -2.13
C LYS A 426 -12.57 0.10 -2.85
N ASN A 427 -12.78 0.53 -4.08
CA ASN A 427 -11.84 1.25 -4.93
C ASN A 427 -12.24 2.73 -5.12
N TRP A 428 -12.87 3.37 -4.13
CA TRP A 428 -13.34 4.77 -4.19
C TRP A 428 -12.27 5.77 -4.64
N TYR A 429 -11.01 5.45 -4.36
CA TYR A 429 -9.85 6.24 -4.73
C TYR A 429 -9.44 6.05 -6.18
N SER A 430 -9.95 5.08 -6.93
CA SER A 430 -9.54 4.78 -8.31
C SER A 430 -9.85 5.92 -9.30
N ASN A 431 -9.21 5.89 -10.47
CA ASN A 431 -9.36 6.89 -11.53
C ASN A 431 -10.54 6.60 -12.48
N GLY A 432 -11.46 5.72 -12.06
CA GLY A 432 -12.68 5.36 -12.78
C GLY A 432 -13.54 6.58 -13.11
N ARG A 433 -14.28 6.51 -14.21
CA ARG A 433 -15.16 7.61 -14.64
C ARG A 433 -16.16 7.93 -13.53
N GLY A 434 -16.21 9.20 -13.12
CA GLY A 434 -17.12 9.66 -12.08
C GLY A 434 -16.67 9.43 -10.64
N TYR A 435 -15.50 8.82 -10.39
CA TYR A 435 -14.98 8.60 -9.02
C TYR A 435 -14.34 9.86 -8.43
N ARG A 436 -13.64 10.63 -9.27
CA ARG A 436 -12.83 11.78 -8.87
C ARG A 436 -13.34 13.09 -9.47
N ASN A 437 -13.16 14.18 -8.75
CA ASN A 437 -13.23 15.54 -9.28
C ASN A 437 -11.81 16.06 -9.55
N GLU A 438 -11.32 15.84 -10.77
CA GLU A 438 -9.89 16.06 -11.11
C GLU A 438 -9.42 17.51 -10.93
N SER A 439 -10.32 18.50 -11.03
CA SER A 439 -9.96 19.92 -10.84
C SER A 439 -9.70 20.28 -9.38
N LEU A 440 -10.12 19.43 -8.44
CA LEU A 440 -9.96 19.61 -7.00
C LEU A 440 -8.76 18.84 -6.42
N LEU A 441 -8.05 18.07 -7.27
CA LEU A 441 -6.88 17.27 -6.87
C LEU A 441 -5.59 17.92 -7.34
N GLN A 442 -4.53 17.80 -6.56
CA GLN A 442 -3.19 18.29 -6.90
C GLN A 442 -2.66 17.60 -8.16
N GLU A 443 -1.88 18.34 -8.95
CA GLU A 443 -1.18 17.78 -10.11
C GLU A 443 -0.19 16.69 -9.69
N LEU A 444 0.20 15.87 -10.65
CA LEU A 444 1.15 14.80 -10.40
C LEU A 444 2.53 15.39 -10.09
N GLN A 445 3.15 14.90 -9.02
CA GLN A 445 4.57 15.12 -8.77
C GLN A 445 5.30 13.86 -9.26
N ASP A 446 5.95 13.96 -10.42
CA ASP A 446 6.76 12.90 -11.06
C ASP A 446 7.91 12.43 -10.18
#